data_AF-A0A4Y8I1W8-F1
#
_entry.id   AF-A0A4Y8I1W8-F1
#
_cell.length_a   1.000
_cell.length_b   1.000
_cell.length_c   1.000
_cell.angle_alpha   90.00
_cell.angle_beta   90.00
_cell.angle_gamma   90.00
#
_symmetry.space_group_name_H-M   'P 1'
#
loop_
_entity.id
_entity.type
_entity.pdbx_description
1 polymer ?
#
loop_
_entity_poly.entity_id
_entity_poly.type
_entity_poly.pdbx_seq_one_letter_code
_entity_poly.pdbx_strand_id
1 'polypeptide(L)' 'MSGWDHMMNFGWGGIFMWIVFLVIVVVIVYLLVQSNKPRSYDSSFIESPIDILKKRYAKGEITKEEFEKMRKDLKS' A
#
# COMPACT_ATOMS: atom_id res chain seq x y z
N MET A 1 -54.29 -5.63 -0.23
CA MET A 1 -53.86 -5.19 -1.58
C MET A 1 -52.44 -4.67 -1.46
N SER A 2 -51.42 -5.51 -1.63
CA SER A 2 -50.00 -5.10 -1.66
C SER A 2 -49.21 -6.23 -2.32
N GLY A 3 -49.17 -6.20 -3.65
CA GLY A 3 -48.53 -7.24 -4.46
C GLY A 3 -47.96 -6.71 -5.76
N TRP A 4 -47.78 -5.39 -5.86
CA TRP A 4 -47.38 -4.73 -7.10
C TRP A 4 -46.05 -3.95 -7.01
N ASP A 5 -45.45 -3.81 -5.82
CA ASP A 5 -44.17 -3.12 -5.63
C ASP A 5 -42.93 -3.95 -6.03
N HIS A 6 -43.09 -5.27 -6.25
CA HIS A 6 -41.97 -6.15 -6.58
C HIS A 6 -41.60 -6.22 -8.06
N MET A 7 -42.46 -5.76 -8.98
CA MET A 7 -42.19 -5.86 -10.43
C MET A 7 -41.49 -4.62 -11.03
N MET A 8 -41.46 -3.48 -10.33
CA MET A 8 -40.76 -2.27 -10.80
C MET A 8 -39.29 -2.18 -10.34
N ASN A 9 -38.88 -3.04 -9.41
CA ASN A 9 -37.50 -3.10 -8.92
C ASN A 9 -36.57 -3.99 -9.76
N PHE A 10 -37.07 -4.63 -10.82
CA PHE A 10 -36.25 -5.54 -11.64
C PHE A 10 -35.18 -4.82 -12.48
N GLY A 11 -35.39 -3.53 -12.80
CA GLY A 11 -34.38 -2.71 -13.50
C GLY A 11 -33.36 -2.07 -12.57
N TRP A 12 -33.82 -1.49 -11.46
CA TRP A 12 -32.97 -0.79 -10.48
C TRP A 12 -32.25 -1.75 -9.52
N GLY A 13 -32.89 -2.85 -9.12
CA GLY A 13 -32.29 -3.88 -8.28
C GLY A 13 -31.19 -4.66 -8.98
N GLY A 14 -31.31 -4.85 -10.30
CA GLY A 14 -30.25 -5.43 -11.13
C GLY A 14 -29.01 -4.54 -11.16
N ILE A 15 -29.19 -3.26 -11.50
CA ILE A 15 -28.08 -2.29 -11.54
C ILE A 15 -27.43 -2.13 -10.15
N PHE A 16 -28.24 -2.11 -9.09
CA PHE A 16 -27.74 -2.04 -7.71
C PHE A 16 -26.87 -3.25 -7.35
N MET A 17 -27.30 -4.47 -7.70
CA MET A 17 -26.51 -5.69 -7.53
C MET A 17 -25.17 -5.62 -8.29
N TRP A 18 -25.19 -5.11 -9.53
CA TRP A 18 -23.98 -4.93 -10.33
C TRP A 18 -23.02 -3.91 -9.72
N ILE A 19 -23.52 -2.79 -9.19
CA ILE A 19 -22.70 -1.78 -8.51
C ILE A 19 -22.06 -2.37 -7.25
N VAL A 20 -22.84 -3.09 -6.42
CA VAL A 20 -22.32 -3.74 -5.21
C VAL A 20 -21.24 -4.76 -5.58
N PHE A 21 -21.46 -5.57 -6.61
CA PHE A 21 -20.46 -6.51 -7.12
C PHE A 21 -19.17 -5.80 -7.57
N LEU A 22 -19.28 -4.71 -8.31
CA LEU A 22 -18.14 -3.92 -8.78
C LEU A 22 -17.34 -3.34 -7.60
N VAL A 23 -18.03 -2.81 -6.58
CA VAL A 23 -17.40 -2.33 -5.34
C VAL A 23 -16.64 -3.46 -4.64
N ILE A 24 -17.24 -4.65 -4.51
CA ILE A 24 -16.59 -5.81 -3.90
C ILE A 24 -15.33 -6.20 -4.68
N VAL A 25 -15.39 -6.25 -6.01
CA VAL A 25 -14.23 -6.55 -6.86
C VAL A 25 -13.13 -5.51 -6.67
N VAL A 26 -13.46 -4.22 -6.64
CA VAL A 26 -12.49 -3.14 -6.40
C VAL A 26 -11.84 -3.29 -5.02
N VAL A 27 -12.60 -3.61 -3.98
CA VAL A 27 -12.06 -3.84 -2.63
C VAL A 27 -11.13 -5.05 -2.61
N ILE A 28 -11.49 -6.15 -3.27
CA ILE A 28 -10.63 -7.34 -3.37
C ILE A 28 -9.34 -7.00 -4.11
N VAL A 29 -9.41 -6.34 -5.27
CA VAL A 29 -8.23 -5.89 -6.03
C VAL A 29 -7.40 -4.93 -5.19
N TYR A 30 -8.01 -3.98 -4.49
CA TYR A 30 -7.33 -3.05 -3.60
C TYR A 30 -6.61 -3.79 -2.47
N LEU A 31 -7.25 -4.76 -1.81
CA LEU A 31 -6.64 -5.56 -0.75
C LEU A 31 -5.51 -6.45 -1.28
N LEU A 32 -5.65 -7.01 -2.48
CA LEU A 32 -4.60 -7.77 -3.15
C LEU A 32 -3.44 -6.88 -3.56
N VAL A 33 -3.68 -5.67 -4.09
CA VAL A 33 -2.65 -4.68 -4.43
C VAL A 33 -2.02 -4.05 -3.18
N GLN A 34 -2.76 -3.92 -2.07
CA GLN A 34 -2.26 -3.46 -0.78
C GLN A 34 -1.40 -4.53 -0.10
N SER A 35 -1.76 -5.81 -0.26
CA SER A 35 -1.00 -6.96 0.27
C SER A 35 0.19 -7.33 -0.62
N ASN A 36 0.08 -7.07 -1.93
CA ASN A 36 1.15 -7.13 -2.92
C ASN A 36 1.87 -5.79 -3.06
N LYS A 37 1.51 -4.78 -2.26
CA LYS A 37 2.48 -3.77 -1.89
C LYS A 37 3.50 -4.60 -1.15
N PRO A 38 4.71 -4.85 -1.70
CA PRO A 38 5.74 -5.32 -0.82
C PRO A 38 5.67 -4.32 0.34
N ARG A 39 5.58 -4.80 1.59
CA ARG A 39 6.41 -4.13 2.60
C ARG A 39 7.67 -3.87 1.81
N SER A 40 8.06 -2.63 1.58
CA SER A 40 9.34 -2.37 0.95
C SER A 40 10.41 -2.97 1.89
N TYR A 41 10.60 -4.30 1.96
CA TYR A 41 11.49 -5.04 1.08
C TYR A 41 11.67 -4.33 -0.25
N ASP A 42 12.32 -3.19 -0.06
CA ASP A 42 13.13 -2.48 -0.98
C ASP A 42 13.76 -3.48 -1.94
N SER A 43 13.71 -3.15 -3.21
CA SER A 43 14.55 -3.70 -4.25
C SER A 43 16.04 -3.37 -4.00
N SER A 44 16.49 -3.58 -2.77
CA SER A 44 17.81 -3.38 -2.20
C SER A 44 18.13 -4.59 -1.28
N PHE A 45 18.00 -5.80 -1.83
CA PHE A 45 18.86 -6.94 -1.43
C PHE A 45 20.36 -6.65 -1.70
N ILE A 46 20.71 -5.39 -1.95
CA ILE A 46 21.97 -4.76 -1.64
C ILE A 46 21.60 -3.79 -0.52
N GLU A 47 21.76 -4.17 0.76
CA GLU A 47 21.60 -3.20 1.86
C GLU A 47 22.50 -2.01 1.52
N SER A 48 21.90 -0.93 1.03
CA SER A 48 22.65 0.25 0.65
C SER A 48 23.37 0.67 1.92
N PRO A 49 24.70 0.91 1.90
CA PRO A 49 25.42 1.29 3.11
C PRO A 49 24.78 2.49 3.85
N ILE A 50 23.96 3.28 3.14
CA ILE A 50 23.08 4.33 3.67
C ILE A 50 22.04 3.85 4.70
N ASP A 51 21.46 2.66 4.53
CA ASP A 51 20.41 2.14 5.42
C ASP A 51 21.01 1.59 6.71
N ILE A 52 22.22 1.00 6.61
CA ILE A 52 23.03 0.60 7.77
C ILE A 52 23.41 1.85 8.59
N LEU A 53 23.85 2.91 7.92
CA LEU A 53 24.14 4.21 8.56
C LEU A 53 22.91 4.79 9.27
N LYS A 54 21.75 4.74 8.62
CA LYS A 54 20.50 5.25 9.19
C LYS A 54 20.07 4.48 10.43
N LYS A 55 20.23 3.16 10.45
CA LYS A 55 19.98 2.32 11.63
C LYS A 55 20.89 2.69 12.81
N ARG A 56 22.20 2.90 12.58
CA ARG A 56 23.15 3.27 13.64
C ARG A 56 22.93 4.68 14.18
N TYR A 57 22.56 5.62 13.30
CA TYR A 57 22.17 6.98 13.70
C TYR A 57 20.91 6.95 14.58
N ALA A 58 19.90 6.16 14.19
CA ALA A 58 18.67 6.00 14.98
C ALA A 58 18.92 5.32 16.35
N LYS A 59 19.97 4.49 16.46
CA LYS A 59 20.43 3.92 17.73
C LYS A 59 21.27 4.88 18.57
N GLY A 60 21.69 6.03 18.01
CA GLY A 60 22.59 6.98 18.67
C GLY A 60 24.05 6.49 18.74
N GLU A 61 24.41 5.46 17.98
CA GLU A 61 25.77 4.90 17.94
C GLU A 61 26.74 5.77 17.12
N ILE A 62 26.20 6.65 16.27
CA ILE A 62 26.94 7.61 15.45
C ILE A 62 26.29 8.98 15.54
N THR A 63 27.09 10.03 15.45
CA THR A 63 26.60 11.40 15.47
C THR A 63 26.09 11.82 14.08
N LYS A 64 25.35 12.94 14.03
CA LYS A 64 24.85 13.50 12.77
C LYS A 64 25.98 13.86 11.80
N GLU A 65 27.13 14.27 12.33
CA GLU A 65 28.31 14.66 11.56
C GLU A 65 28.95 13.47 10.86
N GLU A 66 29.05 12.34 11.57
CA GLU A 66 29.57 11.07 11.04
C GLU A 66 28.64 10.49 9.96
N PHE A 67 27.32 10.55 10.19
CA PHE A 67 26.32 10.13 9.21
C PHE A 67 26.41 10.91 7.90
N GLU A 68 26.52 12.24 7.98
CA GLU A 68 26.62 13.12 6.81
C GLU A 68 27.89 12.87 5.99
N LYS A 69 29.02 12.67 6.66
CA LYS A 69 30.30 12.35 6.01
C LYS A 69 30.22 11.05 5.21
N MET A 70 29.76 9.97 5.86
CA MET A 70 29.67 8.65 5.22
C MET A 70 28.62 8.61 4.10
N ARG A 71 27.50 9.34 4.24
CA ARG A 71 26.50 9.50 3.17
C ARG A 71 27.09 10.17 1.93
N LYS A 72 27.94 11.18 2.12
CA LYS A 72 28.56 11.91 1.01
C LYS A 72 29.57 11.04 0.26
N ASP A 73 30.34 10.24 0.99
CA ASP A 73 31.33 9.30 0.41
C ASP A 73 30.66 8.20 -0.42
N LEU A 74 29.49 7.72 0.00
CA LEU A 74 28.73 6.67 -0.68
C LEU A 74 27.99 7.13 -1.95
N LYS A 75 27.84 8.44 -2.15
CA LYS A 75 27.17 9.02 -3.33
C LYS A 75 28.16 9.36 -4.45
N SER A 76 29.44 9.03 -4.26
CA SER A 76 30.53 9.28 -5.21
C SER A 76 30.88 8.08 -6.06
#